data_AF-A0A7X7EQG1-F1
#
_entry.id   AF-A0A7X7EQG1-F1
#
_cell.length_a   1.000
_cell.length_b   1.000
_cell.length_c   1.000
_cell.angle_alpha   90.00
_cell.angle_beta   90.00
_cell.angle_gamma   90.00
#
_symmetry.space_group_name_H-M   'P 1'
#
loop_
_entity.id
_entity.type
_entity.pdbx_description
1 polymer ?
#
loop_
_entity_poly.entity_id
_entity_poly.type
_entity_poly.pdbx_seq_one_letter_code
_entity_poly.pdbx_strand_id
1 'polypeptide(L)'
;TSHGRGLQGIRWSKEVNDQGLIEKIIGMDARGAMKYAQENQAACGPGALAATIALAEELSARRVEVLEHTNSYEVLHRCYGEIGDDAVGYGAIIFGSD
;
A
#
# COMPACT_ATOMS: atom_id res chain seq x y z
N THR A 1 11.22 14.12 -1.96
CA THR A 1 12.54 14.01 -2.63
C THR A 1 12.46 12.88 -3.64
N SER A 2 13.23 12.87 -4.74
CA SER A 2 13.20 11.73 -5.67
C SER A 2 14.03 10.56 -5.12
N HIS A 3 13.41 9.40 -4.95
CA HIS A 3 14.03 8.19 -4.38
C HIS A 3 14.58 7.20 -5.43
N GLY A 4 14.95 7.72 -6.61
CA GLY A 4 15.38 6.93 -7.77
C GLY A 4 14.39 7.03 -8.93
N ARG A 5 14.75 6.39 -10.05
CA ARG A 5 13.92 6.23 -11.27
C ARG A 5 14.03 4.78 -11.77
N GLY A 6 13.13 4.36 -12.66
CA GLY A 6 13.15 2.99 -13.18
C GLY A 6 13.04 1.95 -12.07
N LEU A 7 13.71 0.81 -12.26
CA LEU A 7 13.70 -0.31 -11.32
C LEU A 7 14.09 0.06 -9.89
N GLN A 8 15.01 1.03 -9.71
CA GLN A 8 15.38 1.50 -8.38
C GLN A 8 14.22 2.24 -7.71
N GLY A 9 13.55 3.14 -8.45
CA GLY A 9 12.39 3.87 -7.93
C GLY A 9 11.20 2.95 -7.65
N ILE A 10 10.94 1.97 -8.53
CA ILE A 10 9.91 0.96 -8.36
C ILE A 10 10.18 0.11 -7.11
N ARG A 11 11.42 -0.36 -6.94
CA ARG A 11 11.83 -1.12 -5.76
C ARG A 11 11.64 -0.31 -4.48
N TRP A 12 12.11 0.95 -4.46
CA TRP A 12 11.94 1.81 -3.30
C TRP A 12 10.46 2.06 -2.97
N SER A 13 9.62 2.30 -3.99
CA SER A 13 8.19 2.50 -3.80
C SER A 13 7.57 1.28 -3.12
N LYS A 14 7.88 0.08 -3.59
CA LYS A 14 7.34 -1.17 -3.03
C LYS A 14 7.87 -1.47 -1.63
N GLU A 15 9.19 -1.47 -1.46
CA GLU A 15 9.85 -2.00 -0.26
C GLU A 15 9.90 -0.99 0.90
N VAL A 16 9.72 0.30 0.62
CA VAL A 16 9.82 1.37 1.63
C VAL A 16 8.52 2.15 1.76
N ASN A 17 8.00 2.71 0.66
CA ASN A 17 6.83 3.59 0.73
C ASN A 17 5.53 2.80 1.00
N ASP A 18 5.22 1.85 0.12
CA ASP A 18 4.03 1.00 0.25
C ASP A 18 4.11 0.19 1.55
N GLN A 19 5.27 -0.39 1.85
CA GLN A 19 5.50 -1.15 3.09
C GLN A 19 5.23 -0.29 4.35
N GLY A 20 5.72 0.95 4.38
CA GLY A 20 5.47 1.85 5.51
C GLY A 20 4.00 2.19 5.67
N LEU A 21 3.24 2.31 4.58
CA LEU A 21 1.79 2.48 4.64
C LEU A 21 1.10 1.19 5.13
N ILE A 22 1.47 0.03 4.57
CA ILE A 22 0.92 -1.28 4.93
C ILE A 22 1.11 -1.58 6.42
N GLU A 23 2.26 -1.24 7.00
CA GLU A 23 2.50 -1.40 8.44
C GLU A 23 1.53 -0.60 9.31
N LYS A 24 1.14 0.61 8.88
CA LYS A 24 0.09 1.38 9.57
C LYS A 24 -1.28 0.73 9.44
N ILE A 25 -1.58 0.17 8.27
CA ILE A 25 -2.83 -0.55 8.03
C ILE A 25 -2.91 -1.81 8.91
N ILE A 26 -1.85 -2.61 8.96
CA ILE A 26 -1.74 -3.80 9.82
C ILE A 26 -1.89 -3.43 11.30
N GLY A 27 -1.30 -2.30 11.71
CA GLY A 27 -1.45 -1.77 13.06
C GLY A 27 -2.83 -1.16 13.37
N MET A 28 -3.78 -1.20 12.43
CA MET A 28 -5.07 -0.51 12.50
C MET A 28 -4.98 0.98 12.86
N ASP A 29 -3.86 1.63 12.51
CA ASP A 29 -3.59 3.04 12.80
C ASP A 29 -4.20 3.93 11.71
N ALA A 30 -5.51 4.15 11.76
CA ALA A 30 -6.24 4.92 10.75
C ALA A 30 -5.65 6.33 10.54
N ARG A 31 -5.33 7.03 11.63
CA ARG A 31 -4.78 8.40 11.58
C ARG A 31 -3.36 8.40 11.04
N GLY A 32 -2.52 7.48 11.50
CA GLY A 32 -1.15 7.34 11.02
C GLY A 32 -1.08 6.92 9.56
N ALA A 33 -1.96 6.02 9.10
CA ALA A 33 -2.07 5.63 7.70
C ALA A 33 -2.45 6.83 6.82
N MET A 34 -3.47 7.61 7.21
CA MET A 34 -3.87 8.83 6.48
C MET A 34 -2.71 9.82 6.38
N LYS A 35 -2.08 10.12 7.52
CA LYS A 35 -0.98 11.09 7.60
C LYS A 35 0.21 10.62 6.76
N TYR A 36 0.60 9.36 6.89
CA TYR A 36 1.71 8.78 6.14
C TYR A 36 1.45 8.85 4.63
N ALA A 37 0.24 8.48 4.18
CA ALA A 37 -0.13 8.53 2.78
C ALA A 37 -0.12 9.96 2.22
N GLN A 38 -0.54 10.95 3.00
CA GLN A 38 -0.47 12.37 2.60
C GLN A 38 0.97 12.88 2.51
N GLU A 39 1.80 12.59 3.53
CA GLU A 39 3.17 13.08 3.61
C GLU A 39 4.09 12.43 2.55
N ASN A 40 3.87 11.15 2.25
CA ASN A 40 4.72 10.36 1.35
C ASN A 40 4.08 10.11 -0.02
N GLN A 41 2.89 10.65 -0.27
CA GLN A 41 2.11 10.41 -1.50
C GLN A 41 1.93 8.90 -1.78
N ALA A 42 1.79 8.10 -0.71
CA ALA A 42 1.80 6.63 -0.79
C ALA A 42 0.48 6.03 -1.28
N ALA A 43 -0.62 6.80 -1.28
CA ALA A 43 -1.90 6.36 -1.80
C ALA A 43 -2.71 7.55 -2.33
N CYS A 44 -3.51 7.31 -3.38
CA CYS A 44 -4.40 8.30 -3.95
C CYS A 44 -5.64 8.59 -3.09
N GLY A 45 -6.01 7.67 -2.19
CA GLY A 45 -7.22 7.75 -1.35
C GLY A 45 -6.94 7.66 0.15
N PRO A 46 -6.15 8.57 0.74
CA PRO A 46 -5.78 8.49 2.17
C PRO A 46 -6.99 8.57 3.11
N GLY A 47 -8.02 9.35 2.76
CA GLY A 47 -9.25 9.46 3.55
C GLY A 47 -10.11 8.19 3.47
N ALA A 48 -10.23 7.59 2.28
CA ALA A 48 -10.97 6.35 2.10
C ALA A 48 -10.32 5.19 2.86
N LEU A 49 -8.98 5.12 2.83
CA LEU A 49 -8.21 4.15 3.58
C LEU A 49 -8.46 4.28 5.10
N ALA A 50 -8.34 5.49 5.64
CA ALA A 50 -8.54 5.73 7.07
C ALA A 50 -9.97 5.47 7.53
N ALA A 51 -10.97 5.84 6.71
CA ALA A 51 -12.37 5.53 6.98
C ALA A 51 -12.62 4.01 7.02
N THR A 52 -11.98 3.25 6.13
CA THR A 52 -12.07 1.79 6.11
C THR A 52 -11.49 1.17 7.38
N ILE A 53 -10.31 1.61 7.81
CA ILE A 53 -9.68 1.13 9.05
C ILE A 53 -10.55 1.45 10.27
N ALA A 54 -11.04 2.69 10.37
CA ALA A 54 -11.89 3.13 11.49
C ALA A 54 -13.20 2.34 11.54
N LEU A 55 -13.84 2.10 10.38
CA LEU A 55 -15.04 1.27 10.31
C LEU A 55 -14.75 -0.19 10.71
N ALA A 56 -13.62 -0.74 10.28
CA ALA A 56 -13.23 -2.09 10.67
C ALA A 56 -13.03 -2.21 12.19
N GLU A 57 -12.43 -1.21 12.83
CA GLU A 57 -12.30 -1.13 14.29
C GLU A 57 -13.67 -1.08 14.98
N GLU A 58 -14.59 -0.24 14.51
CA GLU A 58 -15.98 -0.16 15.02
C GLU A 58 -16.73 -1.50 14.86
N LEU A 59 -16.48 -2.22 13.77
CA LEU A 59 -17.03 -3.56 13.54
C LEU A 59 -16.27 -4.68 14.29
N SER A 60 -15.39 -4.32 15.23
CA SER A 60 -14.62 -5.26 16.05
C SER A 60 -13.68 -6.18 15.27
N ALA A 61 -13.18 -5.72 14.12
CA ALA A 61 -12.08 -6.40 13.45
C ALA A 61 -10.85 -6.40 14.38
N ARG A 62 -10.24 -7.59 14.54
CA ARG A 62 -9.05 -7.80 15.37
C ARG A 62 -7.85 -8.29 14.56
N ARG A 63 -8.08 -8.68 13.31
CA ARG A 63 -7.08 -9.25 12.43
C ARG A 63 -7.06 -8.48 11.12
N VAL A 64 -5.84 -8.16 10.67
CA VAL A 64 -5.56 -7.59 9.37
C VAL A 64 -4.63 -8.54 8.64
N GLU A 65 -4.98 -8.91 7.40
CA GLU A 65 -4.15 -9.77 6.57
C GLU A 65 -3.94 -9.13 5.20
N VAL A 66 -2.68 -9.07 4.78
CA VAL A 66 -2.29 -8.69 3.42
C VAL A 66 -2.33 -9.95 2.57
N LEU A 67 -3.30 -10.02 1.66
CA LEU A 67 -3.45 -11.17 0.75
C LEU A 67 -2.40 -11.12 -0.35
N GLU A 68 -2.18 -9.94 -0.93
CA GLU A 68 -1.19 -9.74 -1.98
C GLU A 68 -0.75 -8.28 -2.02
N HIS A 69 0.53 -8.09 -2.34
CA HIS A 69 1.09 -6.78 -2.69
C HIS A 69 1.94 -6.94 -3.95
N THR A 70 1.58 -6.23 -5.00
CA THR A 70 2.30 -6.24 -6.29
C THR A 70 2.28 -4.84 -6.90
N ASN A 71 2.78 -4.67 -8.12
CA ASN A 71 2.69 -3.43 -8.87
C ASN A 71 2.55 -3.71 -10.38
N SER A 72 2.16 -2.70 -11.15
CA SER A 72 1.95 -2.85 -12.60
C SER A 72 3.19 -3.34 -13.34
N TYR A 73 4.40 -2.96 -12.90
CA TYR A 73 5.65 -3.46 -13.51
C TYR A 73 5.81 -4.97 -13.30
N GLU A 74 5.62 -5.50 -12.09
CA GLU A 74 5.71 -6.93 -11.81
C GLU A 74 4.69 -7.75 -12.60
N VAL A 75 3.46 -7.23 -12.74
CA VAL A 75 2.39 -7.87 -13.52
C VAL A 75 2.74 -7.88 -15.01
N LEU A 76 3.09 -6.72 -15.58
CA LEU A 76 3.44 -6.61 -16.99
C LEU A 76 4.69 -7.42 -17.32
N HIS A 77 5.69 -7.39 -16.45
CA HIS A 77 6.91 -8.18 -16.59
C HIS A 77 6.61 -9.68 -16.67
N ARG A 78 5.72 -10.18 -15.81
CA ARG A 78 5.30 -11.58 -15.81
C ARG A 78 4.53 -11.98 -17.07
N CYS A 79 3.67 -11.09 -17.58
CA CYS A 79 2.82 -11.39 -18.73
C CYS A 79 3.55 -11.23 -20.07
N TYR A 80 4.49 -10.29 -20.17
CA TYR A 80 5.00 -9.80 -21.46
C TYR A 80 6.51 -9.54 -21.52
N GLY A 81 7.26 -9.74 -20.43
CA GLY A 81 8.69 -9.39 -20.34
C GLY A 81 8.94 -7.93 -19.94
N GLU A 82 10.18 -7.43 -20.02
CA GLU A 82 10.50 -6.06 -19.57
C GLU A 82 9.72 -4.97 -20.33
N ILE A 83 8.84 -4.27 -19.61
CA ILE A 83 8.03 -3.16 -20.12
C ILE A 83 8.07 -2.01 -19.11
N GLY A 84 8.54 -0.84 -19.57
CA GLY A 84 8.42 0.43 -18.84
C GLY A 84 9.46 0.65 -17.73
N ASP A 85 9.48 1.87 -17.22
CA ASP A 85 10.34 2.33 -16.12
C ASP A 85 9.55 3.02 -14.99
N ASP A 86 8.23 2.83 -14.98
CA ASP A 86 7.29 3.28 -13.96
C ASP A 86 6.41 2.13 -13.44
N ALA A 87 5.73 2.37 -12.31
CA ALA A 87 4.77 1.43 -11.76
C ALA A 87 3.74 2.11 -10.84
N VAL A 88 2.56 1.50 -10.74
CA VAL A 88 1.57 1.77 -9.69
C VAL A 88 1.51 0.56 -8.76
N GLY A 89 1.57 0.78 -7.45
CA GLY A 89 1.43 -0.26 -6.43
C GLY A 89 -0.02 -0.71 -6.23
N TYR A 90 -0.21 -2.01 -5.96
CA TYR A 90 -1.50 -2.64 -5.68
C TYR A 90 -1.38 -3.48 -4.41
N GLY A 91 -2.26 -3.24 -3.43
CA GLY A 91 -2.34 -4.01 -2.19
C GLY A 91 -3.77 -4.50 -1.93
N ALA A 92 -3.93 -5.80 -1.71
CA ALA A 92 -5.17 -6.42 -1.27
C ALA A 92 -5.06 -6.76 0.21
N ILE A 93 -5.94 -6.17 1.04
CA ILE A 93 -5.91 -6.29 2.49
C ILE A 93 -7.32 -6.60 2.98
N ILE A 94 -7.44 -7.57 3.89
CA ILE A 94 -8.69 -7.91 4.56
C ILE A 94 -8.63 -7.53 6.04
N PHE A 95 -9.79 -7.10 6.55
CA PHE A 95 -10.02 -6.88 7.97
C PHE A 95 -11.06 -7.89 8.44
N GLY A 96 -10.80 -8.59 9.53
CA GLY A 96 -11.69 -9.61 10.06
C GLY A 96 -11.68 -9.67 11.58
N SER A 97 -12.71 -10.28 12.12
CA SER A 97 -12.79 -10.76 13.50
C SER A 97 -12.51 -12.26 13.49
N ASP A 98 -11.99 -12.80 14.59
CA ASP A 98 -11.67 -14.23 14.72
C ASP A 98 -12.87 -15.15 14.44
#